data_AF-A0A7X8WNB3-F1
#
_entry.id   AF-A0A7X8WNB3-F1
#
_cell.length_a   1.000
_cell.length_b   1.000
_cell.length_c   1.000
_cell.angle_alpha   90.00
_cell.angle_beta   90.00
_cell.angle_gamma   90.00
#
_symmetry.space_group_name_H-M   'P 1'
#
loop_
_entity.id
_entity.type
_entity.pdbx_description
1 polymer ?
#
loop_
_entity_poly.entity_id
_entity_poly.type
_entity_poly.pdbx_seq_one_letter_code
_entity_poly.pdbx_strand_id
1 'polypeptide(L)'
;MKTKIFITSLTGLMVLSCGQKQEKLVYPKTEKIIVTDNYFGTDVDDPYRWLEDDRSAETEDWVKEQNKVSFAYLNQISYRDALKDELSEIWNYEKLSAPFKEGEYTYYYKNDGLQNQYVM
;
A
#
# COMPACT_ATOMS: atom_id res chain seq x y z
N MET A 1 -51.76 -6.33 48.45
CA MET A 1 -50.75 -7.22 47.85
C MET A 1 -49.90 -6.38 46.91
N LYS A 2 -48.60 -6.26 47.19
CA LYS A 2 -47.70 -5.29 46.55
C LYS A 2 -47.03 -5.91 45.33
N THR A 3 -47.26 -5.31 44.17
CA THR A 3 -46.57 -5.55 42.91
C THR A 3 -45.08 -5.22 43.06
N LYS A 4 -44.18 -6.12 42.65
CA LYS A 4 -42.76 -5.81 42.45
C LYS A 4 -42.28 -6.35 41.12
N ILE A 5 -42.09 -5.43 40.19
CA ILE A 5 -41.38 -5.58 38.93
C ILE A 5 -39.89 -5.70 39.27
N PHE A 6 -39.24 -6.80 38.86
CA PHE A 6 -37.79 -6.92 38.88
C PHE A 6 -37.27 -6.69 37.46
N ILE A 7 -36.90 -5.44 37.18
CA ILE A 7 -36.02 -5.06 36.08
C ILE A 7 -34.62 -5.02 36.67
N THR A 8 -33.82 -6.04 36.40
CA THR A 8 -32.37 -6.06 36.65
C THR A 8 -31.70 -6.53 35.37
N SER A 9 -31.31 -5.57 34.51
CA SER A 9 -29.91 -5.22 34.27
C SER A 9 -29.07 -6.38 33.72
N LEU A 10 -29.07 -6.53 32.38
CA LEU A 10 -28.03 -7.26 31.65
C LEU A 10 -27.43 -6.35 30.56
N THR A 11 -27.03 -5.15 30.96
CA THR A 11 -26.04 -4.32 30.25
C THR A 11 -24.66 -4.80 30.70
N GLY A 12 -24.05 -5.72 29.94
CA GLY A 12 -22.78 -6.34 30.36
C GLY A 12 -22.15 -7.28 29.33
N LEU A 13 -22.11 -6.88 28.07
CA LEU A 13 -21.29 -7.45 26.99
C LEU A 13 -21.25 -6.31 25.94
N MET A 14 -20.14 -5.71 25.52
CA MET A 14 -18.81 -6.23 25.27
C MET A 14 -17.90 -5.00 25.18
N VAL A 15 -17.16 -4.67 26.25
CA VAL A 15 -16.06 -3.70 26.16
C VAL A 15 -14.87 -4.46 25.58
N LEU A 16 -14.89 -4.66 24.26
CA LEU A 16 -13.73 -5.08 23.46
C LEU A 16 -13.47 -4.07 22.33
N SER A 17 -13.84 -2.81 22.57
CA SER A 17 -13.51 -1.72 21.66
C SER A 17 -12.20 -1.08 22.08
N CYS A 18 -11.21 -1.20 21.20
CA CYS A 18 -9.97 -0.43 21.13
C CYS A 18 -8.91 -0.69 22.21
N GLY A 19 -8.16 -1.75 21.97
CA GLY A 19 -6.74 -1.81 22.32
C GLY A 19 -5.98 -2.52 21.20
N GLN A 20 -5.81 -1.89 20.04
CA GLN A 20 -4.84 -2.41 19.06
C GLN A 20 -3.46 -2.29 19.70
N LYS A 21 -2.93 -3.41 20.16
CA LYS A 21 -1.55 -3.52 20.62
C LYS A 21 -0.67 -3.27 19.40
N GLN A 22 -0.09 -2.08 19.31
CA GLN A 22 0.82 -1.73 18.24
C GLN A 22 2.11 -2.54 18.45
N GLU A 23 2.23 -3.64 17.72
CA GLU A 23 3.45 -4.44 17.71
C GLU A 23 4.57 -3.60 17.10
N LYS A 24 5.73 -3.60 17.77
CA LYS A 24 6.91 -2.85 17.31
C LYS A 24 7.41 -3.48 16.02
N LEU A 25 7.41 -2.70 14.93
CA LEU A 25 7.98 -3.14 13.66
C LEU A 25 9.48 -3.42 13.81
N VAL A 26 9.91 -4.58 13.30
CA VAL A 26 11.32 -4.97 13.18
C VAL A 26 11.69 -4.82 11.72
N TYR A 27 12.57 -3.86 11.42
CA TYR A 27 13.03 -3.59 10.07
C TYR A 27 14.21 -4.50 9.69
N PRO A 28 14.40 -4.81 8.39
CA PRO A 28 15.59 -5.52 7.94
C PRO A 28 16.85 -4.73 8.25
N LYS A 29 17.92 -5.43 8.60
CA LYS A 29 19.24 -4.80 8.73
C LYS A 29 19.64 -4.25 7.36
N THR A 30 19.99 -2.97 7.31
CA THR A 30 20.55 -2.32 6.11
C THR A 30 21.98 -1.94 6.44
N GLU A 31 22.95 -2.53 5.73
CA GLU A 31 24.36 -2.24 5.99
C GLU A 31 24.67 -0.78 5.63
N LYS A 32 25.54 -0.17 6.44
CA LYS A 32 26.08 1.17 6.19
C LYS A 32 27.51 1.01 5.69
N ILE A 33 27.71 1.28 4.41
CA ILE A 33 29.03 1.26 3.76
C ILE A 33 29.35 2.71 3.42
N ILE A 34 30.24 3.34 4.18
CA ILE A 34 30.55 4.76 4.01
C ILE A 34 31.25 4.98 2.68
N VAL A 35 30.56 5.69 1.78
CA VAL A 35 31.12 6.32 0.58
C VAL A 35 31.05 7.82 0.79
N THR A 36 32.17 8.53 0.69
CA THR A 36 32.22 9.98 0.92
C THR A 36 32.49 10.69 -0.39
N ASP A 37 31.61 11.61 -0.76
CA ASP A 37 31.78 12.50 -1.91
C ASP A 37 32.18 13.90 -1.42
N ASN A 38 33.06 14.58 -2.16
CA ASN A 38 33.44 15.97 -1.86
C ASN A 38 32.73 16.94 -2.81
N TYR A 39 31.93 17.84 -2.24
CA TYR A 39 31.25 18.90 -2.97
C TYR A 39 31.84 20.25 -2.58
N PHE A 40 32.68 20.82 -3.45
CA PHE A 40 33.29 22.14 -3.27
C PHE A 40 34.03 22.30 -1.92
N GLY A 41 34.73 21.26 -1.49
CA GLY A 41 35.45 21.24 -0.20
C GLY A 41 34.61 20.77 0.98
N THR A 42 33.34 20.40 0.79
CA THR A 42 32.49 19.80 1.82
C THR A 42 32.35 18.31 1.58
N ASP A 43 32.81 17.50 2.54
CA ASP A 43 32.63 16.05 2.50
C ASP A 43 31.19 15.66 2.90
N VAL A 44 30.58 14.74 2.14
CA VAL A 44 29.23 14.23 2.34
C VAL A 44 29.25 12.71 2.27
N ASP A 45 28.87 12.06 3.38
CA ASP A 45 28.78 10.61 3.46
C ASP A 45 27.44 10.11 2.91
N ASP A 46 27.52 9.12 2.01
CA ASP A 46 26.39 8.34 1.52
C ASP A 46 26.56 6.86 1.93
N PRO A 47 26.12 6.49 3.14
CA PRO A 47 26.27 5.12 3.66
C PRO A 47 25.48 4.05 2.89
N TYR A 48 24.58 4.45 1.98
CA TYR A 48 23.66 3.55 1.30
C TYR A 48 23.82 3.58 -0.22
N ARG A 49 24.92 4.16 -0.71
CA ARG A 49 25.27 4.20 -2.15
C ARG A 49 25.17 2.84 -2.84
N TRP A 50 25.40 1.75 -2.11
CA TRP A 50 25.28 0.38 -2.63
C TRP A 50 23.86 0.03 -3.11
N LEU A 51 22.82 0.66 -2.55
CA LEU A 51 21.43 0.51 -3.01
C LEU A 51 21.16 1.14 -4.37
N GLU A 52 22.07 1.96 -4.91
CA GLU A 52 21.94 2.55 -6.25
C GLU A 52 22.22 1.53 -7.37
N ASP A 53 22.91 0.42 -7.10
CA ASP A 53 23.04 -0.68 -8.07
C ASP A 53 21.77 -1.54 -8.03
N ASP A 54 20.85 -1.20 -8.95
CA ASP A 54 19.55 -1.84 -9.13
C ASP A 54 19.61 -3.28 -9.66
N ARG A 55 20.80 -3.75 -10.06
CA ARG A 55 21.02 -5.13 -10.55
C ARG A 55 21.87 -5.96 -9.60
N SER A 56 22.30 -5.41 -8.47
CA SER A 56 23.05 -6.17 -7.48
C SER A 56 22.14 -7.15 -6.72
N ALA A 57 22.69 -8.31 -6.38
CA ALA A 57 21.98 -9.29 -5.56
C ALA A 57 21.65 -8.73 -4.15
N GLU A 58 22.51 -7.86 -3.62
CA GLU A 58 22.31 -7.22 -2.31
C GLU A 58 21.08 -6.30 -2.32
N THR A 59 20.95 -5.45 -3.35
CA THR A 59 19.79 -4.57 -3.51
C THR A 59 18.52 -5.38 -3.76
N GLU A 60 18.59 -6.42 -4.60
CA GLU A 60 17.44 -7.31 -4.85
C GLU A 60 16.94 -7.96 -3.55
N ASP A 61 17.84 -8.50 -2.74
CA ASP A 61 17.49 -9.14 -1.46
C ASP A 61 17.00 -8.12 -0.43
N TRP A 62 17.60 -6.93 -0.36
CA TRP A 62 17.11 -5.84 0.47
C TRP A 62 15.67 -5.46 0.12
N VAL A 63 15.35 -5.32 -1.17
CA VAL A 63 13.98 -5.02 -1.64
C VAL A 63 13.01 -6.12 -1.21
N LYS A 64 13.39 -7.40 -1.33
CA LYS A 64 12.56 -8.53 -0.87
C LYS A 64 12.30 -8.46 0.64
N GLU A 65 13.31 -8.18 1.45
CA GLU A 65 13.15 -8.09 2.91
C GLU A 65 12.29 -6.89 3.33
N GLN A 66 12.43 -5.74 2.65
CA GLN A 66 11.56 -4.59 2.90
C GLN A 66 10.10 -4.92 2.53
N ASN A 67 9.87 -5.53 1.37
CA ASN A 67 8.53 -5.97 0.95
C ASN A 67 7.90 -6.93 1.96
N LYS A 68 8.68 -7.85 2.58
CA LYS A 68 8.17 -8.74 3.63
C LYS A 68 7.63 -7.95 4.81
N VAL A 69 8.35 -6.94 5.31
CA VAL A 69 7.88 -6.11 6.42
C VAL A 69 6.65 -5.30 6.01
N SER A 70 6.66 -4.68 4.83
CA SER A 70 5.52 -3.91 4.32
C SER A 70 4.27 -4.75 4.17
N PHE A 71 4.35 -5.91 3.51
CA PHE A 71 3.19 -6.79 3.35
C PHE A 71 2.76 -7.43 4.67
N ALA A 72 3.69 -7.78 5.56
CA ALA A 72 3.33 -8.27 6.89
C ALA A 72 2.51 -7.23 7.66
N TYR A 73 2.85 -5.95 7.58
CA TYR A 73 2.07 -4.87 8.19
C TYR A 73 0.73 -4.64 7.48
N LEU A 74 0.74 -4.50 6.16
CA LEU A 74 -0.49 -4.23 5.38
C LEU A 74 -1.52 -5.36 5.50
N ASN A 75 -1.07 -6.62 5.62
CA ASN A 75 -1.95 -7.77 5.78
C ASN A 75 -2.62 -7.85 7.17
N GLN A 76 -2.19 -7.03 8.15
CA GLN A 76 -2.86 -6.94 9.45
C GLN A 76 -4.11 -6.05 9.40
N ILE A 77 -4.28 -5.25 8.34
CA ILE A 77 -5.39 -4.32 8.18
C ILE A 77 -6.63 -5.10 7.74
N SER A 78 -7.56 -5.33 8.68
CA SER A 78 -8.72 -6.21 8.49
C SER A 78 -9.66 -5.80 7.35
N TYR A 79 -9.71 -4.52 7.01
CA TYR A 79 -10.58 -3.96 5.96
C TYR A 79 -9.86 -3.69 4.64
N ARG A 80 -8.59 -4.11 4.49
CA ARG A 80 -7.80 -3.86 3.27
C ARG A 80 -8.42 -4.51 2.03
N ASP A 81 -8.90 -5.73 2.14
CA ASP A 81 -9.52 -6.43 1.01
C ASP A 81 -10.88 -5.82 0.65
N ALA A 82 -11.68 -5.44 1.65
CA ALA A 82 -12.94 -4.73 1.42
C ALA A 82 -12.72 -3.39 0.68
N LEU A 83 -11.69 -2.63 1.05
CA LEU A 83 -11.29 -1.42 0.34
C LEU A 83 -10.85 -1.70 -1.11
N LYS A 84 -10.07 -2.76 -1.33
CA LYS A 84 -9.64 -3.16 -2.67
C LYS A 84 -10.85 -3.52 -3.55
N ASP A 85 -11.83 -4.22 -2.99
CA ASP A 85 -13.03 -4.63 -3.71
C ASP A 85 -13.90 -3.43 -4.06
N GLU A 86 -14.13 -2.51 -3.10
CA GLU A 86 -14.87 -1.26 -3.34
C GLU A 86 -14.20 -0.40 -4.42
N LEU A 87 -12.87 -0.23 -4.34
CA LEU A 87 -12.11 0.48 -5.36
C LEU A 87 -12.23 -0.19 -6.73
N SER A 88 -12.20 -1.52 -6.78
CA SER A 88 -12.34 -2.27 -8.04
C SER A 88 -13.73 -2.10 -8.64
N GLU A 89 -14.78 -2.11 -7.82
CA GLU A 89 -16.17 -1.92 -8.25
C GLU A 89 -16.37 -0.53 -8.87
N ILE A 90 -15.96 0.54 -8.17
CA ILE A 90 -16.15 1.91 -8.67
C ILE A 90 -15.25 2.22 -9.89
N TRP A 91 -14.14 1.50 -10.06
CA TRP A 91 -13.24 1.68 -11.21
C TRP A 91 -13.73 0.92 -12.45
N ASN A 92 -14.56 -0.12 -12.27
CA ASN A 92 -15.01 -1.01 -13.34
C ASN A 92 -16.19 -0.43 -14.16
N TYR A 93 -15.90 0.61 -14.94
CA TYR A 93 -16.83 1.21 -15.89
C TYR A 93 -16.15 1.50 -17.23
N GLU A 94 -16.93 1.57 -18.30
CA GLU A 94 -16.42 1.86 -19.65
C GLU A 94 -15.84 3.29 -19.72
N LYS A 95 -14.63 3.40 -20.28
CA LYS A 95 -13.91 4.66 -20.45
C LYS A 95 -13.57 4.85 -21.92
N LEU A 96 -13.87 6.03 -22.45
CA LEU A 96 -13.59 6.42 -23.83
C LEU A 96 -12.84 7.75 -23.83
N SER A 97 -11.79 7.86 -24.65
CA SER A 97 -11.12 9.14 -24.89
C SER A 97 -11.92 10.00 -25.88
N ALA A 98 -11.56 11.27 -25.96
CA ALA A 98 -11.98 12.08 -27.10
C ALA A 98 -11.45 11.45 -28.40
N PRO A 99 -12.26 11.38 -29.48
CA PRO A 99 -11.82 10.87 -30.76
C PRO A 99 -10.88 11.87 -31.45
N PHE A 100 -9.96 11.36 -32.25
CA PHE A 100 -9.07 12.14 -33.11
C PHE A 100 -9.00 11.51 -34.51
N LYS A 101 -8.71 12.33 -35.53
CA LYS A 101 -8.69 11.88 -36.93
C LYS A 101 -7.27 11.82 -37.46
N GLU A 102 -6.95 10.73 -38.14
CA GLU A 102 -5.71 10.55 -38.90
C GLU A 102 -6.06 9.94 -40.27
N GLY A 103 -5.83 10.72 -41.33
CA GLY A 103 -6.29 10.37 -42.69
C GLY A 103 -7.80 10.16 -42.75
N GLU A 104 -8.22 9.03 -43.31
CA GLU A 104 -9.64 8.65 -43.46
C GLU A 104 -10.24 8.00 -42.20
N TYR A 105 -9.43 7.80 -41.15
CA TYR A 105 -9.84 7.06 -39.95
C TYR A 105 -10.01 7.98 -38.74
N THR A 106 -10.95 7.62 -37.87
CA THR A 106 -11.13 8.23 -36.56
C THR A 106 -10.73 7.20 -35.50
N TYR A 107 -9.77 7.57 -34.67
CA TYR A 107 -9.23 6.76 -33.59
C TYR A 107 -9.72 7.29 -32.25
N TYR A 108 -9.82 6.40 -31.28
CA TYR A 108 -10.11 6.74 -29.88
C TYR A 108 -9.56 5.62 -29.01
N TYR A 109 -9.26 5.92 -27.76
CA TYR A 109 -8.89 4.90 -26.79
C TYR A 109 -10.13 4.44 -26.02
N LYS A 110 -10.20 3.14 -25.75
CA LYS A 110 -11.24 2.48 -24.97
C LYS A 110 -10.64 1.63 -23.86
N ASN A 111 -11.30 1.61 -22.71
CA ASN A 111 -11.07 0.62 -21.65
C ASN A 111 -12.43 0.10 -21.20
N ASP A 112 -12.63 -1.22 -21.21
CA ASP A 112 -13.92 -1.83 -20.84
C ASP A 112 -14.21 -1.83 -19.33
N GLY A 113 -13.23 -1.43 -18.51
CA GLY A 113 -13.38 -1.35 -17.06
C GLY A 113 -12.05 -1.45 -16.35
N LEU A 114 -11.50 -2.66 -16.33
CA LEU A 114 -10.33 -3.02 -15.53
C LEU A 114 -9.14 -3.48 -16.39
N GLN A 115 -9.12 -3.17 -17.68
CA GLN A 115 -7.94 -3.42 -18.51
C GLN A 115 -6.76 -2.63 -17.95
N ASN A 116 -5.61 -3.28 -17.82
CA ASN A 116 -4.38 -2.64 -17.32
C ASN A 116 -3.98 -1.42 -18.16
N GLN A 117 -4.29 -1.45 -19.46
CA GLN A 117 -4.00 -0.37 -20.41
C GLN A 117 -5.22 -0.17 -21.33
N TYR A 118 -5.37 1.05 -21.84
CA TYR A 118 -6.36 1.33 -22.89
C TYR A 118 -5.99 0.64 -24.20
N VAL A 119 -7.01 0.33 -25.00
CA VAL A 119 -6.91 -0.16 -26.37
C VAL A 119 -7.31 0.96 -27.33
N MET A 120 -6.67 1.04 -28.50
CA MET A 120 -7.04 1.97 -29.59
C MET A 120 -7.98 1.29 -30.60
#